data_AF-A0A7S2L5P5-F1
#
_entry.id   AF-A0A7S2L5P5-F1
#
_cell.length_a   1.000
_cell.length_b   1.000
_cell.length_c   1.000
_cell.angle_alpha   90.00
_cell.angle_beta   90.00
_cell.angle_gamma   90.00
#
_symmetry.space_group_name_H-M   'P 1'
#
loop_
_entity.id
_entity.type
_entity.pdbx_description
1 polymer ?
#
loop_
_entity_poly.entity_id
_entity_poly.type
_entity_poly.pdbx_seq_one_letter_code
_entity_poly.pdbx_strand_id
1 'polypeptide(L)'
;GVDESNAPTCMQEVFSGVLAAASKGAGGAHASGAAGVDESNAPTCVPEVIETVAKPAETRSGSCGTKAPRESIEERALKLVPQLEEEELEDMELMRERSQTLATLKRLRRSGSRLVESSRAKFREMRSDPWRTFERSVKSNAFEAFFMGIIILNALVLAYQVELSGIVLGHQLEVKGYSEEASLSGLKISESLSVADRFFTVLFVIEMLLRMLAYGPSWLCSLWNYFDLCVVIAAVSGWVAADEVTVDPMGLRLIRFCRMMRLARILRSQKLLHSLNVLVVSLGASTSMLLWSLCFLCGIQAFAAILLCQVVHWYLATHEVDAAVQVEAFRYYGTMWRAL
;
A
#
# COMPACT_ATOMS: atom_id res chain seq x y z
N GLY A 1 21.01 13.02 -17.92
CA GLY A 1 19.81 13.53 -17.23
C GLY A 1 18.88 12.37 -16.98
N VAL A 2 18.66 12.04 -15.72
CA VAL A 2 17.52 11.26 -15.23
C VAL A 2 17.19 11.81 -13.85
N ASP A 3 15.90 12.10 -13.67
CA ASP A 3 15.21 12.84 -12.62
C ASP A 3 15.72 12.75 -11.17
N GLU A 4 15.93 13.94 -10.59
CA GLU A 4 16.15 14.19 -9.16
C GLU A 4 14.88 14.79 -8.52
N SER A 5 13.69 14.39 -8.98
CA SER A 5 12.39 14.98 -8.61
C SER A 5 11.48 14.09 -7.76
N ASN A 6 11.96 12.96 -7.24
CA ASN A 6 11.16 12.03 -6.43
C ASN A 6 11.75 11.84 -5.02
N ALA A 7 11.72 12.91 -4.21
CA ALA A 7 11.80 12.77 -2.76
C ALA A 7 10.45 12.22 -2.24
N PRO A 8 10.42 11.24 -1.32
CA PRO A 8 9.20 10.50 -1.03
C PRO A 8 8.19 11.35 -0.24
N THR A 9 7.06 11.65 -0.89
CA THR A 9 5.82 12.27 -0.36
C THR A 9 5.38 11.66 0.98
N CYS A 10 5.72 10.38 1.19
CA CYS A 10 5.46 9.62 2.40
C CYS A 10 6.09 10.19 3.70
N MET A 11 7.28 10.83 3.64
CA MET A 11 7.85 11.44 4.85
C MET A 11 7.12 12.73 5.26
N GLN A 12 6.56 13.47 4.29
CA GLN A 12 5.72 14.64 4.59
C GLN A 12 4.37 14.22 5.18
N GLU A 13 3.77 13.12 4.72
CA GLU A 13 2.50 12.62 5.26
C GLU A 13 2.65 12.06 6.68
N VAL A 14 3.72 11.30 6.97
CA VAL A 14 3.96 10.78 8.33
C VAL A 14 4.32 11.90 9.31
N PHE A 15 5.13 12.89 8.90
CA PHE A 15 5.39 14.07 9.74
C PHE A 15 4.15 14.94 9.92
N SER A 16 3.32 15.10 8.88
CA SER A 16 2.05 15.80 8.95
C SER A 16 1.08 15.09 9.90
N GLY A 17 0.99 13.76 9.85
CA GLY A 17 0.16 12.95 10.74
C GLY A 17 0.61 13.01 12.20
N VAL A 18 1.92 12.96 12.46
CA VAL A 18 2.48 13.08 13.83
C VAL A 18 2.34 14.51 14.37
N LEU A 19 2.51 15.55 13.54
CA LEU A 19 2.25 16.95 13.92
C LEU A 19 0.76 17.24 14.11
N ALA A 20 -0.13 16.64 13.32
CA ALA A 20 -1.58 16.74 13.47
C ALA A 20 -2.07 16.02 14.74
N ALA A 21 -1.47 14.88 15.10
CA ALA A 21 -1.74 14.18 16.35
C ALA A 21 -1.20 14.94 17.57
N ALA A 22 -0.01 15.57 17.47
CA ALA A 22 0.54 16.41 18.54
C ALA A 22 -0.24 17.73 18.73
N SER A 23 -0.81 18.28 17.65
CA SER A 23 -1.72 19.43 17.68
C SER A 23 -3.07 19.10 18.34
N LYS A 24 -3.62 17.91 18.07
CA LYS A 24 -4.89 17.45 18.68
C LYS A 24 -4.77 17.01 20.14
N GLY A 25 -3.55 16.81 20.66
CA GLY A 25 -3.31 16.44 22.07
C GLY A 25 -3.29 17.61 23.07
N ALA A 26 -3.37 18.86 22.61
CA ALA A 26 -3.25 20.05 23.47
C ALA A 26 -4.52 20.92 23.57
N GLY A 27 -5.65 20.49 23.01
CA GLY A 27 -6.88 21.27 22.95
C GLY A 27 -8.10 20.51 23.48
N GLY A 28 -8.17 20.34 24.79
CA GLY A 28 -9.41 19.96 25.47
C GLY A 28 -10.19 21.21 25.87
N ALA A 29 -11.32 21.46 25.21
CA ALA A 29 -12.60 21.93 25.78
C ALA A 29 -13.37 22.92 24.85
N HIS A 30 -14.62 22.52 24.57
CA HIS A 30 -15.83 23.31 24.34
C HIS A 30 -16.24 23.85 22.95
N ALA A 31 -17.43 23.32 22.55
CA ALA A 31 -18.57 23.89 21.80
C ALA A 31 -18.37 24.32 20.33
N SER A 32 -18.86 23.57 19.34
CA SER A 32 -20.26 23.44 18.85
C SER A 32 -20.72 24.59 17.94
N GLY A 33 -21.00 24.29 16.66
CA GLY A 33 -21.73 25.17 15.74
C GLY A 33 -21.42 24.94 14.26
N ALA A 34 -22.42 24.51 13.48
CA ALA A 34 -22.48 24.34 12.02
C ALA A 34 -22.08 25.63 11.25
N ALA A 35 -21.78 25.70 9.94
CA ALA A 35 -22.10 24.93 8.72
C ALA A 35 -20.95 25.19 7.70
N GLY A 36 -20.62 24.33 6.73
CA GLY A 36 -21.34 24.15 5.48
C GLY A 36 -20.80 25.05 4.36
N VAL A 37 -20.14 24.44 3.37
CA VAL A 37 -20.05 24.77 1.92
C VAL A 37 -18.63 24.86 1.34
N ASP A 38 -18.50 24.08 0.26
CA ASP A 38 -17.43 23.79 -0.68
C ASP A 38 -16.81 24.99 -1.42
N GLU A 39 -15.50 24.84 -1.61
CA GLU A 39 -14.78 24.77 -2.90
C GLU A 39 -15.09 25.81 -4.00
N SER A 40 -14.08 26.64 -4.30
CA SER A 40 -13.44 26.84 -5.62
C SER A 40 -13.09 28.30 -5.92
N ASN A 41 -11.93 28.46 -6.59
CA ASN A 41 -11.30 29.67 -7.12
C ASN A 41 -10.42 30.52 -6.19
N ALA A 42 -9.11 30.28 -6.30
CA ALA A 42 -8.09 31.32 -6.27
C ALA A 42 -8.42 32.45 -7.27
N PRO A 43 -7.97 33.69 -7.02
CA PRO A 43 -6.59 34.04 -7.38
C PRO A 43 -5.85 34.90 -6.35
N THR A 44 -4.53 34.77 -6.40
CA THR A 44 -3.52 35.85 -6.31
C THR A 44 -4.08 37.28 -6.23
N CYS A 45 -3.78 38.00 -5.14
CA CYS A 45 -2.83 39.13 -5.14
C CYS A 45 -2.85 39.88 -3.81
N VAL A 46 -1.68 40.39 -3.46
CA VAL A 46 -1.33 41.30 -2.36
C VAL A 46 -2.24 42.56 -2.38
N PRO A 47 -2.54 43.16 -1.22
CA PRO A 47 -2.29 44.60 -1.13
C PRO A 47 -1.66 45.02 0.22
N GLU A 48 -0.46 45.58 0.09
CA GLU A 48 -0.13 46.98 0.37
C GLU A 48 -1.15 47.77 1.24
N VAL A 49 -0.68 48.16 2.41
CA VAL A 49 -1.35 49.05 3.36
C VAL A 49 -1.24 50.49 2.86
N ILE A 50 -2.39 51.17 2.80
CA ILE A 50 -2.58 52.54 2.31
C ILE A 50 -2.08 53.57 3.32
N GLU A 51 -1.32 54.54 2.80
CA GLU A 51 -0.94 55.79 3.44
C GLU A 51 -2.02 56.87 3.14
N THR A 52 -2.34 57.63 4.18
CA THR A 52 -3.13 58.88 4.34
C THR A 52 -3.58 59.73 3.13
N VAL A 53 -4.88 60.08 3.15
CA VAL A 53 -5.52 61.42 3.02
C VAL A 53 -4.76 62.55 2.28
N ALA A 54 -5.34 63.05 1.16
CA ALA A 54 -5.85 64.44 1.04
C ALA A 54 -6.35 64.82 -0.39
N LYS A 55 -7.47 65.57 -0.40
CA LYS A 55 -8.03 66.50 -1.42
C LYS A 55 -9.18 66.06 -2.34
N PRO A 56 -10.08 67.02 -2.69
CA PRO A 56 -11.53 66.83 -2.68
C PRO A 56 -12.15 66.79 -4.08
N ALA A 57 -13.37 66.27 -4.19
CA ALA A 57 -14.22 66.54 -5.34
C ALA A 57 -15.70 66.66 -4.93
N GLU A 58 -16.29 67.77 -5.34
CA GLU A 58 -17.72 68.07 -5.32
C GLU A 58 -18.55 66.97 -6.01
N THR A 59 -19.80 66.78 -5.59
CA THR A 59 -20.94 66.84 -6.53
C THR A 59 -22.29 66.94 -5.80
N ARG A 60 -23.04 67.96 -6.24
CA ARG A 60 -24.47 68.26 -6.05
C ARG A 60 -25.42 67.06 -5.89
N SER A 61 -26.43 67.21 -5.01
CA SER A 61 -27.82 66.87 -5.34
C SER A 61 -28.85 67.46 -4.35
N GLY A 62 -29.66 68.39 -4.88
CA GLY A 62 -31.12 68.55 -4.66
C GLY A 62 -31.80 68.31 -3.31
N SER A 63 -32.29 69.42 -2.74
CA SER A 63 -33.66 69.67 -2.23
C SER A 63 -34.28 68.80 -1.10
N CYS A 64 -34.18 69.37 0.10
CA CYS A 64 -35.23 69.63 1.12
C CYS A 64 -36.67 69.08 0.94
N GLY A 65 -37.20 68.52 2.05
CA GLY A 65 -38.62 68.62 2.39
C GLY A 65 -39.13 67.63 3.46
N THR A 66 -38.87 67.88 4.75
CA THR A 66 -39.81 67.73 5.90
C THR A 66 -39.08 67.91 7.24
N LYS A 67 -39.71 68.63 8.17
CA LYS A 67 -39.16 69.05 9.47
C LYS A 67 -39.25 67.92 10.50
N ALA A 68 -38.14 67.56 11.12
CA ALA A 68 -38.06 66.82 12.38
C ALA A 68 -37.09 67.55 13.33
N PRO A 69 -37.21 67.40 14.66
CA PRO A 69 -36.55 68.27 15.63
C PRO A 69 -35.03 68.26 15.47
N ARG A 70 -34.45 69.46 15.30
CA ARG A 70 -33.00 69.68 15.37
C ARG A 70 -32.56 69.52 16.82
N GLU A 71 -32.28 68.29 17.26
CA GLU A 71 -31.04 68.11 17.99
C GLU A 71 -29.91 68.45 17.01
N SER A 72 -29.03 69.37 17.38
CA SER A 72 -27.95 69.79 16.50
C SER A 72 -27.08 68.56 16.20
N ILE A 73 -26.82 68.32 14.92
CA ILE A 73 -25.91 67.28 14.43
C ILE A 73 -24.55 67.37 15.16
N GLU A 74 -24.16 68.57 15.58
CA GLU A 74 -23.01 68.83 16.44
C GLU A 74 -23.08 68.11 17.79
N GLU A 75 -24.22 68.06 18.48
CA GLU A 75 -24.32 67.43 19.80
C GLU A 75 -24.21 65.89 19.72
N ARG A 76 -24.69 65.31 18.61
CA ARG A 76 -24.57 63.88 18.34
C ARG A 76 -23.16 63.50 17.85
N ALA A 77 -22.53 64.35 17.04
CA ALA A 77 -21.15 64.19 16.63
C ALA A 77 -20.20 64.32 17.82
N LEU A 78 -20.40 65.33 18.69
CA LEU A 78 -19.58 65.59 19.87
C LEU A 78 -19.65 64.47 20.93
N LYS A 79 -20.75 63.68 20.94
CA LYS A 79 -20.88 62.48 21.78
C LYS A 79 -20.20 61.24 21.16
N LEU A 80 -19.99 61.20 19.84
CA LEU A 80 -19.29 60.10 19.15
C LEU A 80 -17.77 60.31 19.05
N VAL A 81 -17.28 61.56 19.02
CA VAL A 81 -15.83 61.84 18.94
C VAL A 81 -15.02 61.14 20.05
N PRO A 82 -15.43 61.19 21.34
CA PRO A 82 -14.68 60.52 22.40
C PRO A 82 -14.67 58.99 22.28
N GLN A 83 -15.75 58.41 21.73
CA GLN A 83 -15.85 56.96 21.57
C GLN A 83 -14.98 56.44 20.43
N LEU A 84 -14.82 57.21 19.35
CA LEU A 84 -13.93 56.85 18.24
C LEU A 84 -12.46 56.96 18.63
N GLU A 85 -12.08 57.91 19.48
CA GLU A 85 -10.71 58.02 19.99
C GLU A 85 -10.35 56.89 20.96
N GLU A 86 -11.28 56.44 21.81
CA GLU A 86 -11.06 55.28 22.69
C GLU A 86 -10.96 53.96 21.90
N GLU A 87 -11.81 53.75 20.88
CA GLU A 87 -11.79 52.54 20.05
C GLU A 87 -10.52 52.46 19.18
N GLU A 88 -10.06 53.58 18.60
CA GLU A 88 -8.76 53.61 17.89
C GLU A 88 -7.56 53.41 18.83
N LEU A 89 -7.65 53.87 20.09
CA LEU A 89 -6.59 53.68 21.08
C LEU A 89 -6.49 52.20 21.52
N GLU A 90 -7.63 51.56 21.80
CA GLU A 90 -7.70 50.14 22.15
C GLU A 90 -7.19 49.25 21.00
N ASP A 91 -7.56 49.56 19.75
CA ASP A 91 -7.08 48.83 18.57
C ASP A 91 -5.55 48.99 18.37
N MET A 92 -5.00 50.18 18.67
CA MET A 92 -3.57 50.42 18.59
C MET A 92 -2.78 49.66 19.68
N GLU A 93 -3.32 49.58 20.90
CA GLU A 93 -2.74 48.82 22.00
C GLU A 93 -2.80 47.31 21.74
N LEU A 94 -3.93 46.81 21.21
CA LEU A 94 -4.09 45.42 20.79
C LEU A 94 -3.10 45.04 19.69
N MET A 95 -2.90 45.92 18.70
CA MET A 95 -1.89 45.73 17.65
C MET A 95 -0.46 45.74 18.21
N ARG A 96 -0.17 46.59 19.19
CA ARG A 96 1.13 46.64 19.88
C ARG A 96 1.39 45.34 20.64
N GLU A 97 0.41 44.82 21.37
CA GLU A 97 0.53 43.55 22.11
C GLU A 97 0.69 42.34 21.17
N ARG A 98 -0.07 42.30 20.06
CA ARG A 98 0.11 41.30 18.98
C ARG A 98 1.48 41.35 18.34
N SER A 99 2.06 42.53 18.13
CA SER A 99 3.39 42.67 17.54
C SER A 99 4.50 42.11 18.46
N GLN A 100 4.36 42.31 19.77
CA GLN A 100 5.30 41.83 20.79
C GLN A 100 5.22 40.31 20.97
N THR A 101 4.00 39.76 20.99
CA THR A 101 3.76 38.30 21.05
C THR A 101 4.25 37.59 19.78
N LEU A 102 4.05 38.18 18.60
CA LEU A 102 4.61 37.66 17.35
C LEU A 102 6.15 37.71 17.32
N ALA A 103 6.75 38.76 17.89
CA ALA A 103 8.21 38.87 17.97
C ALA A 103 8.82 37.81 18.90
N THR A 104 8.20 37.55 20.04
CA THR A 104 8.61 36.49 20.98
C THR A 104 8.43 35.09 20.39
N LEU A 105 7.29 34.81 19.73
CA LEU A 105 7.06 33.56 19.02
C LEU A 105 8.08 33.32 17.89
N LYS A 106 8.43 34.35 17.11
CA LYS A 106 9.47 34.24 16.09
C LYS A 106 10.84 33.92 16.68
N ARG A 107 11.19 34.46 17.86
CA ARG A 107 12.46 34.13 18.56
C ARG A 107 12.45 32.70 19.09
N LEU A 108 11.35 32.24 19.66
CA LEU A 108 11.19 30.86 20.12
C LEU A 108 11.28 29.87 18.96
N ARG A 109 10.61 30.16 17.83
CA ARG A 109 10.69 29.35 16.61
C ARG A 109 12.12 29.26 16.06
N ARG A 110 12.85 30.38 16.01
CA ARG A 110 14.27 30.41 15.57
C ARG A 110 15.23 29.70 16.52
N SER A 111 14.91 29.67 17.82
CA SER A 111 15.71 28.97 18.82
C SER A 111 15.44 27.47 18.76
N GLY A 112 14.17 27.08 18.61
CA GLY A 112 13.76 25.70 18.37
C GLY A 112 14.35 25.13 17.08
N SER A 113 14.35 25.89 15.98
CA SER A 113 14.95 25.45 14.71
C SER A 113 16.46 25.19 14.83
N ARG A 114 17.19 26.04 15.56
CA ARG A 114 18.63 25.86 15.82
C ARG A 114 18.95 24.66 16.71
N LEU A 115 18.14 24.40 17.74
CA LEU A 115 18.28 23.21 18.58
C LEU A 115 18.01 21.92 17.78
N VAL A 116 17.03 21.95 16.88
CA VAL A 116 16.74 20.85 15.97
C VAL A 116 17.89 20.64 14.98
N GLU A 117 18.45 21.70 14.40
CA GLU A 117 19.61 21.61 13.51
C GLU A 117 20.85 21.09 14.22
N SER A 118 21.14 21.58 15.43
CA SER A 118 22.27 21.13 16.24
C SER A 118 22.14 19.65 16.62
N SER A 119 20.95 19.23 17.05
CA SER A 119 20.67 17.82 17.36
C SER A 119 20.80 16.93 16.11
N ARG A 120 20.35 17.42 14.95
CA ARG A 120 20.43 16.72 13.66
C ARG A 120 21.88 16.63 13.14
N ALA A 121 22.69 17.66 13.36
CA ALA A 121 24.12 17.68 13.04
C ALA A 121 24.90 16.69 13.91
N LYS A 122 24.63 16.67 15.22
CA LYS A 122 25.25 15.72 16.17
C LYS A 122 24.90 14.26 15.84
N PHE A 123 23.64 14.00 15.45
CA PHE A 123 23.21 12.68 14.96
C PHE A 123 23.85 12.31 13.61
N ARG A 124 24.12 13.29 12.75
CA ARG A 124 24.76 13.10 11.43
C ARG A 124 26.24 12.77 11.58
N GLU A 125 26.92 13.35 12.56
CA GLU A 125 28.34 13.13 12.86
C GLU A 125 28.58 11.76 13.54
N MET A 126 27.74 11.38 14.51
CA MET A 126 27.79 10.04 15.14
C MET A 126 27.49 8.88 14.15
N ARG A 127 26.89 9.19 13.00
CA ARG A 127 26.54 8.24 11.93
C ARG A 127 27.64 8.10 10.86
N SER A 128 28.77 8.79 10.96
CA SER A 128 29.61 9.08 9.77
C SER A 128 30.33 7.88 9.13
N ASP A 129 30.84 6.88 9.88
CA ASP A 129 31.73 5.86 9.27
C ASP A 129 31.31 4.39 9.46
N PRO A 130 30.99 3.91 10.68
CA PRO A 130 30.55 2.51 10.86
C PRO A 130 29.16 2.27 10.27
N TRP A 131 28.25 3.24 10.44
CA TRP A 131 26.87 3.11 9.97
C TRP A 131 26.75 3.11 8.45
N ARG A 132 27.57 3.91 7.76
CA ARG A 132 27.60 3.92 6.29
C ARG A 132 28.12 2.61 5.70
N THR A 133 29.06 1.96 6.39
CA THR A 133 29.62 0.66 5.99
C THR A 133 28.61 -0.46 6.23
N PHE A 134 27.89 -0.39 7.37
CA PHE A 134 26.76 -1.27 7.65
C PHE A 134 25.64 -1.14 6.61
N GLU A 135 25.23 0.10 6.31
CA GLU A 135 24.19 0.39 5.31
C GLU A 135 24.58 -0.11 3.92
N ARG A 136 25.86 0.07 3.52
CA ARG A 136 26.40 -0.50 2.27
C ARG A 136 26.38 -2.03 2.27
N SER A 137 26.66 -2.66 3.41
CA SER A 137 26.68 -4.12 3.53
C SER A 137 25.27 -4.70 3.37
N VAL A 138 24.27 -4.13 4.03
CA VAL A 138 22.86 -4.56 3.93
C VAL A 138 22.29 -4.32 2.53
N LYS A 139 22.70 -3.24 1.85
CA LYS A 139 22.29 -2.93 0.47
C LYS A 139 23.08 -3.70 -0.60
N SER A 140 24.07 -4.50 -0.21
CA SER A 140 24.91 -5.21 -1.16
C SER A 140 24.13 -6.33 -1.86
N ASN A 141 24.44 -6.57 -3.14
CA ASN A 141 23.86 -7.69 -3.88
C ASN A 141 24.24 -9.05 -3.26
N ALA A 142 25.38 -9.14 -2.57
CA ALA A 142 25.82 -10.35 -1.89
C ALA A 142 24.93 -10.66 -0.68
N PHE A 143 24.57 -9.65 0.11
CA PHE A 143 23.64 -9.79 1.23
C PHE A 143 22.26 -10.24 0.73
N GLU A 144 21.73 -9.59 -0.32
CA GLU A 144 20.48 -9.98 -0.96
C GLU A 144 20.51 -11.44 -1.47
N ALA A 145 21.60 -11.85 -2.13
CA ALA A 145 21.77 -13.21 -2.64
C ALA A 145 21.89 -14.26 -1.51
N PHE A 146 22.56 -13.93 -0.41
CA PHE A 146 22.67 -14.80 0.76
C PHE A 146 21.29 -15.09 1.36
N PHE A 147 20.49 -14.06 1.63
CA PHE A 147 19.13 -14.25 2.15
C PHE A 147 18.19 -14.89 1.14
N MET A 148 18.36 -14.62 -0.16
CA MET A 148 17.65 -15.35 -1.21
C MET A 148 17.97 -16.86 -1.18
N GLY A 149 19.23 -17.24 -0.98
CA GLY A 149 19.63 -18.63 -0.79
C GLY A 149 18.97 -19.26 0.45
N ILE A 150 18.89 -18.52 1.56
CA ILE A 150 18.19 -18.98 2.77
C ILE A 150 16.69 -19.17 2.51
N ILE A 151 16.02 -18.28 1.77
CA ILE A 151 14.61 -18.42 1.40
C ILE A 151 14.40 -19.72 0.60
N ILE A 152 15.27 -19.98 -0.39
CA ILE A 152 15.20 -21.21 -1.20
C ILE A 152 15.43 -22.44 -0.34
N LEU A 153 16.45 -22.44 0.54
CA LEU A 153 16.72 -23.55 1.44
C LEU A 153 15.55 -23.82 2.38
N ASN A 154 14.96 -22.76 2.96
CA ASN A 154 13.77 -22.87 3.80
C ASN A 154 12.55 -23.39 3.02
N ALA A 155 12.41 -23.03 1.74
CA ALA A 155 11.36 -23.57 0.87
C ALA A 155 11.55 -25.07 0.62
N LEU A 156 12.78 -25.54 0.44
CA LEU A 156 13.09 -26.97 0.33
C LEU A 156 12.78 -27.73 1.62
N VAL A 157 13.12 -27.14 2.78
CA VAL A 157 12.76 -27.71 4.09
C VAL A 157 11.25 -27.80 4.26
N LEU A 158 10.50 -26.75 3.88
CA LEU A 158 9.04 -26.77 3.93
C LEU A 158 8.45 -27.83 2.98
N ALA A 159 8.97 -27.94 1.75
CA ALA A 159 8.53 -28.95 0.79
C ALA A 159 8.73 -30.36 1.35
N TYR A 160 9.89 -30.62 1.95
CA TYR A 160 10.18 -31.91 2.58
C TYR A 160 9.30 -32.17 3.81
N GLN A 161 9.01 -31.15 4.62
CA GLN A 161 8.07 -31.27 5.74
C GLN A 161 6.65 -31.63 5.27
N VAL A 162 6.19 -31.05 4.16
CA VAL A 162 4.88 -31.38 3.55
C VAL A 162 4.87 -32.83 3.05
N GLU A 163 5.94 -33.27 2.39
CA GLU A 163 6.09 -34.66 1.93
C GLU A 163 5.99 -35.66 3.10
N LEU A 164 6.77 -35.44 4.17
CA LEU A 164 6.72 -36.29 5.36
C LEU A 164 5.35 -36.28 6.03
N SER A 165 4.70 -35.12 6.11
CA SER A 165 3.34 -35.01 6.64
C SER A 165 2.34 -35.79 5.78
N GLY A 166 2.55 -35.83 4.46
CA GLY A 166 1.76 -36.63 3.52
C GLY A 166 1.92 -38.14 3.75
N ILE A 167 3.15 -38.61 4.02
CA ILE A 167 3.42 -40.02 4.34
C ILE A 167 2.67 -40.45 5.60
N VAL A 168 2.74 -39.64 6.66
CA VAL A 168 2.05 -39.90 7.93
C VAL A 168 0.53 -39.93 7.73
N LEU A 169 -0.01 -39.00 6.94
CA LEU A 169 -1.44 -38.95 6.62
C LEU A 169 -1.88 -40.16 5.77
N GLY A 170 -1.05 -40.60 4.82
CA GLY A 170 -1.32 -41.78 3.99
C GLY A 170 -1.43 -43.06 4.82
N HIS A 171 -0.63 -43.19 5.87
CA HIS A 171 -0.74 -44.28 6.85
C HIS A 171 -2.01 -44.17 7.70
N GLN A 172 -2.39 -42.97 8.15
CA GLN A 172 -3.65 -42.75 8.88
C GLN A 172 -4.90 -43.08 8.06
N LEU A 173 -4.83 -42.95 6.74
CA LEU A 173 -5.91 -43.29 5.80
C LEU A 173 -5.86 -44.75 5.31
N GLU A 174 -4.99 -45.58 5.87
CA GLU A 174 -4.81 -47.01 5.52
C GLU A 174 -4.60 -47.27 4.01
N VAL A 175 -3.95 -46.34 3.31
CA VAL A 175 -3.70 -46.47 1.87
C VAL A 175 -2.59 -47.51 1.62
N LYS A 176 -2.84 -48.48 0.73
CA LYS A 176 -1.84 -49.48 0.32
C LYS A 176 -0.55 -48.81 -0.18
N GLY A 177 0.58 -49.13 0.45
CA GLY A 177 1.91 -48.61 0.09
C GLY A 177 2.58 -47.74 1.17
N TYR A 178 1.84 -47.32 2.21
CA TYR A 178 2.39 -46.57 3.34
C TYR A 178 2.68 -47.49 4.52
N SER A 179 3.96 -47.76 4.78
CA SER A 179 4.40 -48.59 5.89
C SER A 179 4.43 -47.82 7.23
N GLU A 180 4.20 -48.55 8.32
CA GLU A 180 4.27 -48.01 9.68
C GLU A 180 5.68 -47.51 10.02
N GLU A 181 6.71 -48.25 9.58
CA GLU A 181 8.12 -47.90 9.78
C GLU A 181 8.51 -46.56 9.13
N ALA A 182 8.00 -46.28 7.93
CA ALA A 182 8.22 -45.01 7.23
C ALA A 182 7.54 -43.85 7.96
N SER A 183 6.36 -44.08 8.52
CA SER A 183 5.59 -43.06 9.26
C SER A 183 6.27 -42.67 10.58
N LEU A 184 6.77 -43.65 11.33
CA LEU A 184 7.50 -43.42 12.58
C LEU A 184 8.81 -42.65 12.35
N SER A 185 9.55 -43.01 11.30
CA SER A 185 10.75 -42.29 10.89
C SER A 185 10.44 -40.86 10.43
N GLY A 186 9.34 -40.69 9.69
CA GLY A 186 8.83 -39.40 9.26
C GLY A 186 8.49 -38.45 10.42
N LEU A 187 7.89 -38.96 11.51
CA LEU A 187 7.60 -38.17 12.72
C LEU A 187 8.89 -37.57 13.32
N LYS A 188 9.91 -38.41 13.56
CA LYS A 188 11.18 -37.95 14.16
C LYS A 188 11.86 -36.86 13.32
N ILE A 189 11.88 -37.06 12.00
CA ILE A 189 12.46 -36.07 11.08
C ILE A 189 11.60 -34.79 11.10
N SER A 190 10.27 -34.90 11.11
CA SER A 190 9.37 -33.73 11.14
C SER A 190 9.57 -32.83 12.37
N GLU A 191 9.89 -33.40 13.53
CA GLU A 191 10.24 -32.63 14.73
C GLU A 191 11.53 -31.83 14.52
N SER A 192 12.56 -32.46 13.95
CA SER A 192 13.83 -31.79 13.65
C SER A 192 13.67 -30.66 12.62
N LEU A 193 12.83 -30.86 11.59
CA LEU A 193 12.52 -29.83 10.60
C LEU A 193 11.72 -28.67 11.21
N SER A 194 10.90 -28.94 12.22
CA SER A 194 10.17 -27.90 12.96
C SER A 194 11.11 -26.98 13.74
N VAL A 195 12.22 -27.51 14.27
CA VAL A 195 13.29 -26.70 14.88
C VAL A 195 14.01 -25.86 13.83
N ALA A 196 14.29 -26.43 12.65
CA ALA A 196 14.87 -25.69 11.53
C ALA A 196 13.96 -24.54 11.06
N ASP A 197 12.65 -24.75 10.96
CA ASP A 197 11.67 -23.71 10.61
C ASP A 197 11.72 -22.52 11.60
N ARG A 198 11.88 -22.83 12.90
CA ARG A 198 12.05 -21.80 13.93
C ARG A 198 13.33 -21.01 13.72
N PHE A 199 14.44 -21.69 13.45
CA PHE A 199 15.73 -21.07 13.16
C PHE A 199 15.68 -20.13 11.95
N PHE A 200 15.10 -20.57 10.82
CA PHE A 200 14.95 -19.73 9.63
C PHE A 200 14.10 -18.50 9.90
N THR A 201 13.02 -18.64 10.66
CA THR A 201 12.17 -17.50 11.03
C THR A 201 12.93 -16.47 11.87
N VAL A 202 13.75 -16.89 12.84
CA VAL A 202 14.60 -15.97 13.62
C VAL A 202 15.58 -15.25 12.69
N LEU A 203 16.21 -15.95 11.75
CA LEU A 203 17.09 -15.33 10.76
C LEU A 203 16.35 -14.26 9.92
N PHE A 204 15.12 -14.53 9.49
CA PHE A 204 14.32 -13.55 8.76
C PHE A 204 13.89 -12.35 9.61
N VAL A 205 13.59 -12.56 10.89
CA VAL A 205 13.33 -11.44 11.82
C VAL A 205 14.56 -10.55 11.93
N ILE A 206 15.75 -11.15 12.09
CA ILE A 206 17.02 -10.42 12.15
C ILE A 206 17.26 -9.68 10.84
N GLU A 207 17.13 -10.34 9.69
CA GLU A 207 17.28 -9.71 8.38
C GLU A 207 16.37 -8.48 8.23
N MET A 208 15.10 -8.64 8.60
CA MET A 208 14.10 -7.60 8.56
C MET A 208 14.54 -6.42 9.43
N LEU A 209 14.91 -6.64 10.70
CA LEU A 209 15.42 -5.59 11.58
C LEU A 209 16.66 -4.90 11.02
N LEU A 210 17.62 -5.64 10.46
CA LEU A 210 18.81 -5.07 9.82
C LEU A 210 18.44 -4.17 8.64
N ARG A 211 17.47 -4.58 7.80
CA ARG A 211 16.94 -3.75 6.71
C ARG A 211 16.22 -2.52 7.24
N MET A 212 15.38 -2.65 8.27
CA MET A 212 14.67 -1.51 8.88
C MET A 212 15.66 -0.46 9.38
N LEU A 213 16.73 -0.89 10.05
CA LEU A 213 17.78 -0.01 10.53
C LEU A 213 18.54 0.65 9.36
N ALA A 214 18.86 -0.09 8.30
CA ALA A 214 19.59 0.44 7.15
C ALA A 214 18.79 1.46 6.31
N TYR A 215 17.50 1.22 6.07
CA TYR A 215 16.64 2.11 5.26
C TYR A 215 15.94 3.21 6.08
N GLY A 216 15.86 3.05 7.41
CA GLY A 216 15.26 4.04 8.31
C GLY A 216 13.78 4.32 7.99
N PRO A 217 13.29 5.56 8.15
CA PRO A 217 11.87 5.89 7.96
C PRO A 217 11.39 5.70 6.52
N SER A 218 12.30 5.73 5.53
CA SER A 218 11.95 5.41 4.14
C SER A 218 11.51 3.96 3.94
N TRP A 219 11.85 3.07 4.89
CA TRP A 219 11.47 1.66 4.85
C TRP A 219 9.93 1.50 4.91
N LEU A 220 9.24 2.36 5.67
CA LEU A 220 7.78 2.34 5.85
C LEU A 220 6.99 2.86 4.65
N CYS A 221 7.64 3.31 3.58
CA CYS A 221 6.95 3.83 2.41
C CYS A 221 6.73 2.78 1.31
N SER A 222 7.34 1.59 1.45
CA SER A 222 7.25 0.53 0.44
C SER A 222 6.21 -0.53 0.84
N LEU A 223 5.26 -0.81 -0.04
CA LEU A 223 4.26 -1.87 0.15
C LEU A 223 4.89 -3.26 0.35
N TRP A 224 5.98 -3.54 -0.37
CA TRP A 224 6.70 -4.82 -0.26
C TRP A 224 7.33 -5.03 1.12
N ASN A 225 7.73 -3.94 1.77
CA ASN A 225 8.27 -3.95 3.13
C ASN A 225 7.16 -4.25 4.16
N TYR A 226 5.97 -3.66 3.99
CA TYR A 226 4.80 -4.01 4.83
C TYR A 226 4.37 -5.45 4.65
N PHE A 227 4.35 -5.95 3.41
CA PHE A 227 4.04 -7.35 3.13
C PHE A 227 5.00 -8.27 3.88
N ASP A 228 6.30 -8.01 3.81
CA ASP A 228 7.32 -8.82 4.49
C ASP A 228 7.14 -8.78 6.03
N LEU A 229 6.85 -7.62 6.60
CA LEU A 229 6.52 -7.46 8.03
C LEU A 229 5.29 -8.26 8.43
N CYS A 230 4.22 -8.23 7.63
CA CYS A 230 3.02 -9.02 7.88
C CYS A 230 3.34 -10.52 7.89
N VAL A 231 4.17 -10.99 6.96
CA VAL A 231 4.59 -12.40 6.90
C VAL A 231 5.43 -12.78 8.14
N VAL A 232 6.35 -11.90 8.58
CA VAL A 232 7.15 -12.14 9.80
C VAL A 232 6.23 -12.21 11.04
N ILE A 233 5.32 -11.26 11.20
CA ILE A 233 4.36 -11.24 12.32
C ILE A 233 3.49 -12.50 12.29
N ALA A 234 3.01 -12.90 11.12
CA ALA A 234 2.20 -14.11 10.98
C ALA A 234 3.00 -15.37 11.33
N ALA A 235 4.29 -15.45 10.97
CA ALA A 235 5.15 -16.57 11.33
C ALA A 235 5.33 -16.69 12.85
N VAL A 236 5.57 -15.57 13.54
CA VAL A 236 5.70 -15.53 15.01
C VAL A 236 4.36 -15.84 15.68
N SER A 237 3.24 -15.31 15.16
CA SER A 237 1.89 -15.62 15.66
C SER A 237 1.58 -17.11 15.58
N GLY A 238 2.11 -17.79 14.57
CA GLY A 238 1.98 -19.23 14.41
C GLY A 238 2.76 -20.06 15.41
N TRP A 239 3.66 -19.46 16.21
CA TRP A 239 4.29 -20.13 17.35
C TRP A 239 3.43 -19.98 18.59
N VAL A 240 2.94 -18.76 18.85
CA VAL A 240 2.07 -18.48 20.01
C VAL A 240 0.76 -19.26 19.91
N ALA A 241 0.18 -19.33 18.71
CA ALA A 241 -1.02 -20.12 18.43
C ALA A 241 -0.83 -21.64 18.56
N ALA A 242 0.42 -22.13 18.59
CA ALA A 242 0.69 -23.54 18.84
C ALA A 242 0.71 -23.86 20.35
N ASP A 243 1.02 -22.87 21.19
CA ASP A 243 1.04 -23.01 22.66
C ASP A 243 -0.35 -22.70 23.29
N GLU A 244 -1.14 -21.82 22.68
CA GLU A 244 -2.49 -21.45 23.15
C GLU A 244 -3.59 -22.32 22.50
N VAL A 245 -4.38 -23.03 23.32
CA VAL A 245 -5.40 -24.01 22.86
C VAL A 245 -6.67 -23.35 22.29
N THR A 246 -6.87 -22.03 22.46
CA THR A 246 -8.14 -21.35 22.17
C THR A 246 -8.18 -20.60 20.84
N VAL A 247 -7.43 -21.02 19.82
CA VAL A 247 -7.43 -20.36 18.51
C VAL A 247 -8.58 -20.89 17.66
N ASP A 248 -9.41 -19.97 17.15
CA ASP A 248 -10.50 -20.29 16.24
C ASP A 248 -10.00 -21.07 14.99
N PRO A 249 -10.73 -22.10 14.51
CA PRO A 249 -10.35 -22.88 13.33
C PRO A 249 -10.07 -22.05 12.06
N MET A 250 -10.68 -20.86 11.91
CA MET A 250 -10.35 -19.94 10.81
C MET A 250 -8.94 -19.36 10.99
N GLY A 251 -8.59 -18.95 12.21
CA GLY A 251 -7.26 -18.42 12.56
C GLY A 251 -6.15 -19.44 12.29
N LEU A 252 -6.36 -20.70 12.66
CA LEU A 252 -5.42 -21.79 12.35
C LEU A 252 -5.23 -22.00 10.84
N ARG A 253 -6.29 -21.81 10.05
CA ARG A 253 -6.23 -21.91 8.59
C ARG A 253 -5.42 -20.75 8.00
N LEU A 254 -5.66 -19.51 8.45
CA LEU A 254 -4.88 -18.35 8.04
C LEU A 254 -3.39 -18.50 8.40
N ILE A 255 -3.07 -18.95 9.62
CA ILE A 255 -1.68 -19.17 10.04
C ILE A 255 -0.98 -20.17 9.12
N ARG A 256 -1.65 -21.26 8.73
CA ARG A 256 -1.11 -22.23 7.76
C ARG A 256 -0.86 -21.58 6.39
N PHE A 257 -1.78 -20.76 5.89
CA PHE A 257 -1.59 -20.02 4.64
C PHE A 257 -0.43 -19.02 4.73
N CYS A 258 -0.34 -18.24 5.81
CA CYS A 258 0.74 -17.30 6.03
C CYS A 258 2.11 -17.99 6.07
N ARG A 259 2.19 -19.21 6.63
CA ARG A 259 3.40 -20.03 6.56
C ARG A 259 3.78 -20.36 5.12
N MET A 260 2.84 -20.54 4.19
CA MET A 260 3.17 -20.74 2.77
C MET A 260 3.53 -19.43 2.05
N MET A 261 2.93 -18.30 2.46
CA MET A 261 3.25 -16.97 1.91
C MET A 261 4.71 -16.56 2.13
N ARG A 262 5.46 -17.20 3.03
CA ARG A 262 6.90 -16.97 3.16
C ARG A 262 7.68 -17.24 1.87
N LEU A 263 7.20 -18.15 1.01
CA LEU A 263 7.80 -18.36 -0.32
C LEU A 263 7.60 -17.15 -1.22
N ALA A 264 6.51 -16.40 -1.06
CA ALA A 264 6.25 -15.18 -1.82
C ALA A 264 7.30 -14.08 -1.54
N ARG A 265 8.12 -14.21 -0.48
CA ARG A 265 9.28 -13.33 -0.27
C ARG A 265 10.27 -13.35 -1.44
N ILE A 266 10.35 -14.44 -2.21
CA ILE A 266 11.18 -14.47 -3.42
C ILE A 266 10.74 -13.41 -4.44
N LEU A 267 9.44 -13.07 -4.46
CA LEU A 267 8.85 -12.07 -5.33
C LEU A 267 9.27 -10.64 -4.94
N ARG A 268 9.79 -10.43 -3.73
CA ARG A 268 10.35 -9.13 -3.34
C ARG A 268 11.51 -8.71 -4.27
N SER A 269 12.23 -9.67 -4.85
CA SER A 269 13.32 -9.39 -5.77
C SER A 269 12.79 -8.75 -7.05
N GLN A 270 12.84 -7.42 -7.10
CA GLN A 270 12.43 -6.63 -8.26
C GLN A 270 13.17 -7.07 -9.52
N LYS A 271 14.40 -7.59 -9.39
CA LYS A 271 15.17 -8.13 -10.52
C LYS A 271 14.48 -9.36 -11.12
N LEU A 272 14.03 -10.29 -10.29
CA LEU A 272 13.31 -11.49 -10.74
C LEU A 272 11.96 -11.12 -11.36
N LEU A 273 11.19 -10.25 -10.69
CA LEU A 273 9.91 -9.80 -11.21
C LEU A 273 10.04 -9.05 -12.52
N HIS A 274 11.08 -8.23 -12.69
CA HIS A 274 11.30 -7.50 -13.93
C HIS A 274 11.57 -8.45 -15.09
N SER A 275 12.46 -9.43 -14.91
CA SER A 275 12.72 -10.46 -15.93
C SER A 275 11.45 -11.25 -16.27
N LEU A 276 10.66 -11.64 -15.26
CA LEU A 276 9.39 -12.34 -15.48
C LEU A 276 8.36 -11.45 -16.20
N ASN A 277 8.27 -10.18 -15.85
CA ASN A 277 7.35 -9.24 -16.48
C ASN A 277 7.69 -9.05 -17.97
N VAL A 278 8.98 -8.91 -18.31
CA VAL A 278 9.41 -8.85 -19.71
C VAL A 278 8.98 -10.11 -20.49
N LEU A 279 9.10 -11.30 -19.89
CA LEU A 279 8.62 -12.53 -20.50
C LEU A 279 7.10 -12.54 -20.67
N VAL A 280 6.35 -12.13 -19.66
CA VAL A 280 4.88 -12.04 -19.70
C VAL A 280 4.39 -11.03 -20.73
N VAL A 281 5.04 -9.88 -20.85
CA VAL A 281 4.74 -8.86 -21.86
C VAL A 281 5.02 -9.38 -23.26
N SER A 282 6.13 -10.11 -23.43
CA SER A 282 6.46 -10.75 -24.72
C SER A 282 5.44 -11.80 -25.11
N LEU A 283 4.99 -12.64 -24.16
CA LEU A 283 3.90 -13.60 -24.37
C LEU A 283 2.57 -12.89 -24.69
N GLY A 284 2.27 -11.80 -23.98
CA GLY A 284 1.11 -10.96 -24.23
C GLY A 284 1.07 -10.42 -25.66
N ALA A 285 2.22 -9.98 -26.18
CA ALA A 285 2.33 -9.49 -27.55
C ALA A 285 1.99 -10.57 -28.60
N SER A 286 2.37 -11.83 -28.36
CA SER A 286 2.07 -12.96 -29.26
C SER A 286 0.68 -13.56 -29.05
N THR A 287 0.00 -13.24 -27.95
CA THR A 287 -1.29 -13.86 -27.57
C THR A 287 -2.38 -13.61 -28.62
N SER A 288 -2.44 -12.41 -29.19
CA SER A 288 -3.43 -12.09 -30.23
C SER A 288 -3.26 -12.96 -31.48
N MET A 289 -2.02 -13.19 -31.93
CA MET A 289 -1.75 -14.04 -33.10
C MET A 289 -2.06 -15.51 -32.80
N LEU A 290 -1.72 -16.00 -31.61
CA LEU A 290 -2.05 -17.34 -31.16
C LEU A 290 -3.56 -17.56 -31.09
N LEU A 291 -4.32 -16.58 -30.59
CA LEU A 291 -5.77 -16.63 -30.54
C LEU A 291 -6.37 -16.71 -31.96
N TRP A 292 -5.92 -15.87 -32.90
CA TRP A 292 -6.37 -15.95 -34.28
C TRP A 292 -6.03 -17.30 -34.94
N SER A 293 -4.83 -17.82 -34.71
CA SER A 293 -4.42 -19.14 -35.22
C SER A 293 -5.25 -20.27 -34.61
N LEU A 294 -5.56 -20.20 -33.32
CA LEU A 294 -6.37 -21.20 -32.62
C LEU A 294 -7.82 -21.15 -33.12
N CYS A 295 -8.39 -19.95 -33.27
CA CYS A 295 -9.72 -19.77 -33.86
C CYS A 295 -9.79 -20.31 -35.30
N PHE A 296 -8.76 -20.06 -36.12
CA PHE A 296 -8.69 -20.56 -37.49
C PHE A 296 -8.59 -22.09 -37.54
N LEU A 297 -7.73 -22.68 -36.71
CA LEU A 297 -7.58 -24.13 -36.60
C LEU A 297 -8.88 -24.80 -36.13
N CYS A 298 -9.48 -24.29 -35.06
CA CYS A 298 -10.78 -24.77 -34.59
C CYS A 298 -11.87 -24.62 -35.67
N GLY A 299 -11.83 -23.55 -36.47
CA GLY A 299 -12.74 -23.35 -37.60
C GLY A 299 -12.61 -24.43 -38.68
N ILE A 300 -11.38 -24.76 -39.09
CA ILE A 300 -11.13 -25.83 -40.07
C ILE A 300 -11.56 -27.20 -39.50
N GLN A 301 -11.21 -27.49 -38.25
CA GLN A 301 -11.60 -28.73 -37.58
C GLN A 301 -13.13 -28.86 -37.49
N ALA A 302 -13.82 -27.79 -37.12
CA ALA A 302 -15.28 -27.77 -37.07
C ALA A 302 -15.92 -27.98 -38.45
N PHE A 303 -15.37 -27.36 -39.50
CA PHE A 303 -15.85 -27.56 -40.87
C PHE A 303 -15.68 -29.01 -41.33
N ALA A 304 -14.51 -29.61 -41.10
CA ALA A 304 -14.25 -31.02 -41.41
C ALA A 304 -15.18 -31.96 -40.63
N ALA A 305 -15.37 -31.71 -39.34
CA ALA A 305 -16.30 -32.46 -38.49
C ALA A 305 -17.74 -32.39 -39.00
N ILE A 306 -18.21 -31.20 -39.40
CA ILE A 306 -19.55 -31.02 -39.98
C ILE A 306 -19.67 -31.78 -41.30
N LEU A 307 -18.73 -31.65 -42.22
CA LEU A 307 -18.76 -32.38 -43.49
C LEU A 307 -18.83 -33.89 -43.27
N LEU A 308 -18.03 -34.41 -42.35
CA LEU A 308 -17.99 -35.83 -42.06
C LEU A 308 -19.32 -36.29 -41.42
N CYS A 309 -19.90 -35.51 -40.50
CA CYS A 309 -21.24 -35.77 -39.97
C CYS A 309 -22.30 -35.79 -41.09
N GLN A 310 -22.25 -34.85 -42.04
CA GLN A 310 -23.19 -34.79 -43.17
C GLN A 310 -23.06 -36.02 -44.08
N VAL A 311 -21.84 -36.43 -44.39
CA VAL A 311 -21.57 -37.63 -45.20
C VAL A 311 -22.06 -38.89 -44.51
N VAL A 312 -21.76 -39.07 -43.23
CA VAL A 312 -22.21 -40.23 -42.45
C VAL A 312 -23.73 -40.28 -42.35
N HIS A 313 -24.37 -39.13 -42.11
CA HIS A 313 -25.83 -39.05 -42.05
C HIS A 313 -26.49 -39.39 -43.40
N TRP A 314 -25.97 -38.86 -44.51
CA TRP A 314 -26.46 -39.20 -45.85
C TRP A 314 -26.27 -40.69 -46.20
N TYR A 315 -25.10 -41.24 -45.86
CA TYR A 315 -24.75 -42.64 -46.11
C TYR A 315 -25.67 -43.61 -45.35
N LEU A 316 -25.89 -43.34 -44.05
CA LEU A 316 -26.80 -44.14 -43.21
C LEU A 316 -28.27 -44.02 -43.62
N ALA A 317 -28.68 -42.91 -44.23
CA ALA A 317 -30.06 -42.72 -44.70
C ALA A 317 -30.36 -43.37 -46.06
N THR A 318 -29.35 -43.57 -46.91
CA THR A 318 -29.54 -44.02 -48.30
C THR A 318 -29.24 -45.51 -48.48
N HIS A 319 -28.37 -46.09 -47.67
CA HIS A 319 -27.99 -47.50 -47.76
C HIS A 319 -28.51 -48.31 -46.56
N GLU A 320 -29.11 -49.47 -46.85
CA GLU A 320 -29.37 -50.49 -45.83
C GLU A 320 -28.04 -51.13 -45.42
N VAL A 321 -27.46 -50.62 -44.34
CA VAL A 321 -26.18 -51.08 -43.77
C VAL A 321 -26.48 -51.93 -42.52
N ASP A 322 -25.65 -52.94 -42.28
CA ASP A 322 -25.77 -53.82 -41.12
C ASP A 322 -25.74 -53.04 -39.79
N ALA A 323 -26.60 -53.42 -38.84
CA ALA A 323 -26.88 -52.62 -37.64
C ALA A 323 -25.63 -52.37 -36.77
N ALA A 324 -24.66 -53.30 -36.79
CA ALA A 324 -23.40 -53.15 -36.07
C ALA A 324 -22.54 -52.00 -36.61
N VAL A 325 -22.45 -51.85 -37.94
CA VAL A 325 -21.65 -50.80 -38.59
C VAL A 325 -22.31 -49.43 -38.44
N GLN A 326 -23.65 -49.39 -38.42
CA GLN A 326 -24.41 -48.14 -38.18
C GLN A 326 -24.14 -47.56 -36.78
N VAL A 327 -24.15 -48.41 -35.75
CA VAL A 327 -23.88 -48.00 -34.38
C VAL A 327 -22.43 -47.54 -34.21
N GLU A 328 -21.47 -48.20 -34.88
CA GLU A 328 -20.07 -47.81 -34.84
C GLU A 328 -19.81 -46.47 -35.54
N ALA A 329 -20.34 -46.27 -36.75
CA ALA A 329 -20.24 -45.01 -37.46
C ALA A 329 -20.87 -43.85 -36.68
N PHE A 330 -22.02 -44.09 -36.04
CA PHE A 330 -22.68 -43.10 -35.18
C PHE A 330 -21.88 -42.82 -33.89
N ARG A 331 -21.17 -43.82 -33.35
CA ARG A 331 -20.37 -43.64 -32.12
C ARG A 331 -19.22 -42.68 -32.32
N TYR A 332 -18.52 -42.76 -33.45
CA TYR A 332 -17.38 -41.88 -33.75
C TYR A 332 -17.80 -40.57 -34.42
N TYR A 333 -18.82 -40.58 -35.28
CA TYR A 333 -19.13 -39.44 -36.16
C TYR A 333 -20.58 -38.98 -36.10
N GLY A 334 -21.37 -39.49 -35.14
CA GLY A 334 -22.80 -39.16 -35.03
C GLY A 334 -23.09 -37.76 -34.47
N THR A 335 -22.12 -37.11 -33.85
CA THR A 335 -22.28 -35.74 -33.31
C THR A 335 -21.03 -34.91 -33.56
N MET A 336 -21.19 -33.60 -33.82
CA MET A 336 -20.09 -32.69 -34.14
C MET A 336 -18.95 -32.72 -33.10
N TRP A 337 -19.26 -32.77 -31.80
CA TRP A 337 -18.24 -32.81 -30.74
C TRP A 337 -17.46 -34.14 -30.67
N ARG A 338 -18.00 -35.21 -31.26
CA ARG A 338 -17.30 -36.50 -31.37
C ARG A 338 -16.46 -36.60 -32.65
N ALA A 339 -16.86 -35.85 -33.67
CA ALA A 339 -16.16 -35.76 -34.94
C ALA A 339 -15.07 -34.66 -34.98
N LEU A 340 -15.07 -33.74 -34.00
CA LEU A 340 -14.05 -32.71 -33.77
C LEU A 340 -12.80 -33.30 -33.11
#